data_AF-A0A257LI46-F1
#
_entry.id   AF-A0A257LI46-F1
#
_cell.length_a   1.000
_cell.length_b   1.000
_cell.length_c   1.000
_cell.angle_alpha   90.00
_cell.angle_beta   90.00
_cell.angle_gamma   90.00
#
_symmetry.space_group_name_H-M   'P 1'
#
loop_
_entity.id
_entity.type
_entity.pdbx_description
1 polymer ?
#
loop_
_entity_poly.entity_id
_entity_poly.type
_entity_poly.pdbx_seq_one_letter_code
_entity_poly.pdbx_strand_id
1 'polypeptide(L)'
;MNSPRFMFALLLAHLTGGGLSLAQTLPPPPELSGAASTQIAWASDAFATNLMADGVTTFESSGKTIRFEIGTFMTGFDPSTEPFENWADKWVVLQGTEYNLNDQQFIETATLYSNNDSFSIGAQAYIWGYLDKDLSQGETEWILMSSPAWTIPAANSPLPSTFSVSDVRVQDVLIGSVGGPGGSYYMQLATVPEPSTLVLGLLAGIGLAFRRRR
;
A
#
# COMPACT_ATOMS: atom_id res chain seq x y z
N MET A 1 -3.66 45.52 -64.18
CA MET A 1 -3.06 44.61 -65.19
C MET A 1 -3.89 43.33 -65.22
N ASN A 2 -4.35 42.98 -66.42
CA ASN A 2 -4.92 41.71 -66.91
C ASN A 2 -6.24 41.16 -66.31
N SER A 3 -7.33 41.59 -66.96
CA SER A 3 -8.51 40.80 -67.41
C SER A 3 -8.13 39.46 -68.10
N PRO A 4 -9.06 38.63 -68.62
CA PRO A 4 -10.42 38.21 -68.19
C PRO A 4 -10.69 36.69 -68.49
N ARG A 5 -11.93 36.20 -68.29
CA ARG A 5 -12.74 35.29 -69.19
C ARG A 5 -13.79 34.51 -68.37
N PHE A 6 -15.09 34.84 -68.42
CA PHE A 6 -16.13 34.47 -69.40
C PHE A 6 -16.45 32.96 -69.56
N MET A 7 -17.75 32.69 -69.34
CA MET A 7 -18.66 31.73 -70.01
C MET A 7 -19.04 30.39 -69.35
N PHE A 8 -20.37 30.29 -69.17
CA PHE A 8 -21.28 29.16 -69.46
C PHE A 8 -21.03 27.82 -68.77
N ALA A 9 -22.02 27.30 -68.04
CA ALA A 9 -23.17 26.62 -68.62
C ALA A 9 -24.13 26.13 -67.53
N LEU A 10 -25.41 26.20 -67.87
CA LEU A 10 -26.58 25.63 -67.23
C LEU A 10 -26.47 24.09 -67.23
N LEU A 11 -26.78 23.42 -66.11
CA LEU A 11 -27.51 22.15 -66.20
C LEU A 11 -28.28 21.87 -64.90
N LEU A 12 -29.60 22.04 -65.00
CA LEU A 12 -30.56 21.46 -64.09
C LEU A 12 -30.75 20.00 -64.53
N ALA A 13 -30.46 19.04 -63.65
CA ALA A 13 -30.87 17.65 -63.82
C ALA A 13 -31.57 17.20 -62.53
N HIS A 14 -32.88 17.00 -62.62
CA HIS A 14 -33.64 16.20 -61.68
C HIS A 14 -33.29 14.73 -61.90
N LEU A 15 -32.83 14.04 -60.86
CA LEU A 15 -32.88 12.59 -60.76
C LEU A 15 -33.25 12.22 -59.33
N THR A 16 -34.50 11.79 -59.19
CA THR A 16 -35.02 10.97 -58.10
C THR A 16 -34.24 9.65 -58.01
N GLY A 17 -33.77 9.30 -56.83
CA GLY A 17 -33.20 7.97 -56.58
C GLY A 17 -32.57 7.89 -55.20
N GLY A 18 -33.15 7.07 -54.33
CA GLY A 18 -32.64 6.79 -52.99
C GLY A 18 -31.20 6.30 -53.01
N GLY A 19 -30.41 6.78 -52.05
CA GLY A 19 -29.01 6.45 -51.93
C GLY A 19 -28.51 6.77 -50.52
N LEU A 20 -28.55 5.74 -49.68
CA LEU A 20 -27.58 5.40 -48.64
C LEU A 20 -26.88 6.58 -47.94
N SER A 21 -27.30 6.83 -46.70
CA SER A 21 -26.51 7.56 -45.71
C SER A 21 -25.14 6.90 -45.55
N LEU A 22 -24.11 7.48 -46.18
CA LEU A 22 -22.73 7.26 -45.79
C LEU A 22 -22.44 8.12 -44.56
N ALA A 23 -23.00 7.71 -43.42
CA ALA A 23 -22.40 8.06 -42.15
C ALA A 23 -21.03 7.39 -42.13
N GLN A 24 -19.97 8.16 -42.40
CA GLN A 24 -18.61 7.76 -42.05
C GLN A 24 -18.60 7.51 -40.55
N THR A 25 -18.75 6.26 -40.14
CA THR A 25 -18.35 5.80 -38.81
C THR A 25 -16.85 5.99 -38.76
N LEU A 26 -16.42 7.16 -38.27
CA LEU A 26 -15.07 7.33 -37.77
C LEU A 26 -14.83 6.16 -36.81
N PRO A 27 -13.79 5.32 -37.04
CA PRO A 27 -13.41 4.36 -36.01
C PRO A 27 -13.16 5.17 -34.72
N PRO A 28 -13.66 4.71 -33.56
CA PRO A 28 -13.27 5.33 -32.31
C PRO A 28 -11.74 5.37 -32.27
N PRO A 29 -11.14 6.43 -31.71
CA PRO A 29 -9.70 6.46 -31.51
C PRO A 29 -9.30 5.14 -30.83
N PRO A 30 -8.16 4.53 -31.19
CA PRO A 30 -7.68 3.39 -30.46
C PRO A 30 -7.62 3.81 -29.00
N GLU A 31 -8.48 3.22 -28.16
CA GLU A 31 -8.36 3.38 -26.73
C GLU A 31 -6.92 3.01 -26.44
N LEU A 32 -6.16 3.98 -25.93
CA LEU A 32 -4.93 3.69 -25.24
C LEU A 32 -5.37 2.76 -24.10
N SER A 33 -5.32 1.46 -24.34
CA SER A 33 -5.36 0.43 -23.32
C SER A 33 -4.08 0.58 -22.51
N GLY A 34 -3.95 1.71 -21.80
CA GLY A 34 -3.11 1.81 -20.64
C GLY A 34 -3.62 0.74 -19.70
N ALA A 35 -2.70 -0.11 -19.22
CA ALA A 35 -3.05 -1.13 -18.23
C ALA A 35 -3.89 -0.47 -17.15
N ALA A 36 -5.11 -0.97 -16.94
CA ALA A 36 -6.01 -0.40 -15.97
C ALA A 36 -5.36 -0.48 -14.58
N SER A 37 -5.17 0.67 -13.95
CA SER A 37 -4.62 0.80 -12.61
C SER A 37 -5.58 1.60 -11.72
N THR A 38 -5.51 1.35 -10.42
CA THR A 38 -6.29 2.07 -9.42
C THR A 38 -5.35 2.68 -8.39
N GLN A 39 -5.84 3.73 -7.74
CA GLN A 39 -5.11 4.44 -6.70
C GLN A 39 -5.68 4.12 -5.33
N ILE A 40 -4.76 3.96 -4.37
CA ILE A 40 -5.07 3.78 -2.96
C ILE A 40 -4.40 4.94 -2.22
N ALA A 41 -5.19 5.90 -1.78
CA ALA A 41 -4.71 6.95 -0.87
C ALA A 41 -4.52 6.34 0.52
N TRP A 42 -3.41 6.63 1.19
CA TRP A 42 -3.17 6.11 2.53
C TRP A 42 -2.41 7.13 3.37
N ALA A 43 -2.86 7.32 4.62
CA ALA A 43 -2.37 8.41 5.45
C ALA A 43 -2.60 8.18 6.94
N SER A 44 -1.78 8.84 7.77
CA SER A 44 -2.08 9.10 9.18
C SER A 44 -2.76 10.46 9.35
N ASP A 45 -3.31 10.72 10.54
CA ASP A 45 -3.72 12.06 10.93
C ASP A 45 -2.52 13.00 11.01
N ALA A 46 -2.71 14.26 10.59
CA ALA A 46 -1.71 15.31 10.66
C ALA A 46 -1.58 15.88 12.08
N PHE A 47 -0.37 16.30 12.47
CA PHE A 47 -0.11 16.92 13.78
C PHE A 47 -0.52 16.05 14.97
N ALA A 48 -0.54 14.73 14.75
CA ALA A 48 -0.91 13.75 15.74
C ALA A 48 0.32 13.39 16.61
N THR A 49 0.11 13.32 17.93
CA THR A 49 1.17 12.83 18.83
C THR A 49 1.34 11.32 18.65
N ASN A 50 2.52 10.92 18.16
CA ASN A 50 2.91 9.52 17.98
C ASN A 50 4.11 9.19 18.87
N LEU A 51 4.09 7.99 19.47
CA LEU A 51 5.03 7.59 20.51
C LEU A 51 5.92 6.43 20.07
N MET A 52 7.17 6.47 20.50
CA MET A 52 8.08 5.33 20.46
C MET A 52 7.61 4.23 21.43
N ALA A 53 8.25 3.07 21.40
CA ALA A 53 7.87 1.93 22.22
C ALA A 53 7.90 2.18 23.73
N ASP A 54 8.71 3.13 24.20
CA ASP A 54 8.77 3.53 25.61
C ASP A 54 7.48 4.25 26.10
N GLY A 55 6.60 4.64 25.19
CA GLY A 55 5.34 5.33 25.50
C GLY A 55 5.51 6.76 26.01
N VAL A 56 6.71 7.34 25.87
CA VAL A 56 7.03 8.69 26.37
C VAL A 56 7.72 9.53 25.30
N THR A 57 8.68 8.96 24.60
CA THR A 57 9.41 9.64 23.53
C THR A 57 8.50 9.77 22.32
N THR A 58 8.35 10.98 21.77
CA THR A 58 7.59 11.16 20.52
C THR A 58 8.45 10.83 19.31
N PHE A 59 7.83 10.53 18.17
CA PHE A 59 8.53 10.31 16.90
C PHE A 59 9.49 11.46 16.56
N GLU A 60 9.05 12.70 16.74
CA GLU A 60 9.80 13.92 16.47
C GLU A 60 11.01 14.08 17.40
N SER A 61 10.85 13.70 18.67
CA SER A 61 11.92 13.80 19.67
C SER A 61 12.91 12.63 19.65
N SER A 62 12.56 11.51 18.99
CA SER A 62 13.37 10.29 18.96
C SER A 62 14.70 10.44 18.20
N GLY A 63 14.76 11.36 17.22
CA GLY A 63 15.89 11.46 16.30
C GLY A 63 16.06 10.24 15.37
N LYS A 64 15.07 9.34 15.31
CA LYS A 64 15.07 8.15 14.46
C LYS A 64 14.28 8.41 13.18
N THR A 65 14.64 7.68 12.12
CA THR A 65 13.82 7.61 10.89
C THR A 65 12.77 6.53 11.09
N ILE A 66 11.48 6.91 11.03
CA ILE A 66 10.36 5.97 11.04
C ILE A 66 9.87 5.80 9.61
N ARG A 67 9.78 4.54 9.16
CA ARG A 67 9.28 4.19 7.83
C ARG A 67 7.90 3.58 7.94
N PHE A 68 7.06 3.85 6.95
CA PHE A 68 5.75 3.25 6.81
C PHE A 68 5.63 2.61 5.44
N GLU A 69 4.99 1.45 5.40
CA GLU A 69 4.65 0.76 4.16
C GLU A 69 3.19 0.32 4.17
N ILE A 70 2.52 0.48 3.04
CA ILE A 70 1.25 -0.17 2.75
C ILE A 70 1.53 -1.46 1.99
N GLY A 71 0.84 -2.54 2.34
CA GLY A 71 1.07 -3.84 1.72
C GLY A 71 0.12 -4.93 2.19
N THR A 72 0.50 -6.16 1.85
CA THR A 72 -0.19 -7.40 2.21
C THR A 72 0.83 -8.44 2.64
N PHE A 73 0.37 -9.51 3.28
CA PHE A 73 1.19 -10.72 3.45
C PHE A 73 0.96 -11.69 2.28
N MET A 74 1.98 -12.52 2.00
CA MET A 74 1.87 -13.60 1.02
C MET A 74 0.63 -14.46 1.29
N THR A 75 -0.03 -14.93 0.22
CA THR A 75 -1.22 -15.76 0.31
C THR A 75 -1.03 -16.95 1.25
N GLY A 76 -1.95 -17.11 2.20
CA GLY A 76 -1.92 -18.19 3.19
C GLY A 76 -1.12 -17.88 4.45
N PHE A 77 -0.49 -16.71 4.55
CA PHE A 77 0.15 -16.23 5.77
C PHE A 77 -0.83 -15.35 6.56
N ASP A 78 -1.07 -15.69 7.83
CA ASP A 78 -1.90 -14.91 8.74
C ASP A 78 -1.04 -14.29 9.85
N PRO A 79 -0.73 -12.98 9.80
CA PRO A 79 0.11 -12.33 10.79
C PRO A 79 -0.49 -12.35 12.21
N SER A 80 -1.79 -12.61 12.37
CA SER A 80 -2.42 -12.71 13.70
C SER A 80 -2.09 -14.01 14.44
N THR A 81 -1.62 -15.03 13.73
CA THR A 81 -1.29 -16.34 14.29
C THR A 81 0.18 -16.74 14.10
N GLU A 82 0.86 -16.10 13.15
CA GLU A 82 2.25 -16.39 12.80
C GLU A 82 3.26 -15.56 13.61
N PRO A 83 4.44 -16.13 13.97
CA PRO A 83 5.49 -15.40 14.67
C PRO A 83 5.98 -14.17 13.90
N PHE A 84 6.22 -13.07 14.61
CA PHE A 84 6.70 -11.80 14.03
C PHE A 84 8.05 -11.94 13.31
N GLU A 85 8.86 -12.93 13.68
CA GLU A 85 10.13 -13.29 13.04
C GLU A 85 9.99 -13.62 11.56
N ASN A 86 8.82 -14.15 11.16
CA ASN A 86 8.54 -14.53 9.78
C ASN A 86 7.90 -13.39 8.98
N TRP A 87 7.47 -12.30 9.62
CA TRP A 87 6.64 -11.28 8.97
C TRP A 87 7.39 -10.58 7.84
N ALA A 88 8.64 -10.18 8.07
CA ALA A 88 9.43 -9.47 7.07
C ALA A 88 9.62 -10.29 5.78
N ASP A 89 9.85 -11.60 5.91
CA ASP A 89 10.03 -12.52 4.78
C ASP A 89 8.72 -12.80 4.01
N LYS A 90 7.57 -12.56 4.63
CA LYS A 90 6.24 -12.81 4.06
C LYS A 90 5.51 -11.54 3.67
N TRP A 91 6.10 -10.39 3.93
CA TRP A 91 5.52 -9.10 3.62
C TRP A 91 5.75 -8.72 2.15
N VAL A 92 4.69 -8.26 1.50
CA VAL A 92 4.72 -7.80 0.11
C VAL A 92 4.34 -6.33 0.09
N VAL A 93 5.34 -5.49 -0.20
CA VAL A 93 5.21 -4.03 -0.25
C VAL A 93 4.43 -3.61 -1.49
N LEU A 94 3.43 -2.74 -1.32
CA LEU A 94 2.82 -2.01 -2.42
C LEU A 94 3.49 -0.64 -2.60
N GLN A 95 3.68 0.08 -1.51
CA GLN A 95 4.42 1.35 -1.47
C GLN A 95 5.01 1.58 -0.07
N GLY A 96 6.12 2.32 0.00
CA GLY A 96 6.69 2.81 1.25
C GLY A 96 6.94 4.32 1.23
N THR A 97 7.02 4.92 2.42
CA THR A 97 7.37 6.32 2.64
C THR A 97 8.04 6.50 4.00
N GLU A 98 8.72 7.63 4.19
CA GLU A 98 9.24 8.03 5.50
C GLU A 98 8.24 8.96 6.18
N TYR A 99 8.08 8.81 7.50
CA TYR A 99 7.23 9.70 8.27
C TYR A 99 7.78 11.12 8.24
N ASN A 100 6.93 12.09 7.90
CA ASN A 100 7.31 13.49 7.89
C ASN A 100 7.24 14.05 9.32
N LEU A 101 8.41 14.27 9.92
CA LEU A 101 8.53 14.79 11.30
C LEU A 101 8.10 16.25 11.44
N ASN A 102 8.02 17.02 10.35
CA ASN A 102 7.59 18.42 10.40
C ASN A 102 6.05 18.53 10.39
N ASP A 103 5.41 17.77 9.50
CA ASP A 103 3.95 17.75 9.35
C ASP A 103 3.28 16.72 10.26
N GLN A 104 4.09 15.89 10.92
CA GLN A 104 3.69 14.80 11.82
C GLN A 104 2.67 13.87 11.16
N GLN A 105 3.00 13.41 9.95
CA GLN A 105 2.18 12.48 9.19
C GLN A 105 2.97 11.72 8.14
N PHE A 106 2.39 10.62 7.67
CA PHE A 106 2.61 10.15 6.31
C PHE A 106 1.32 10.34 5.50
N ILE A 107 1.44 10.70 4.23
CA ILE A 107 0.31 10.83 3.30
C ILE A 107 0.80 10.55 1.89
N GLU A 108 0.27 9.49 1.28
CA GLU A 108 0.75 8.99 -0.01
C GLU A 108 -0.40 8.44 -0.85
N THR A 109 -0.10 8.16 -2.12
CA THR A 109 -1.01 7.47 -3.04
C THR A 109 -0.28 6.34 -3.74
N ALA A 110 -0.65 5.10 -3.39
CA ALA A 110 -0.13 3.91 -4.03
C ALA A 110 -0.87 3.64 -5.34
N THR A 111 -0.16 3.13 -6.35
CA THR A 111 -0.77 2.68 -7.61
C THR A 111 -0.76 1.16 -7.70
N LEU A 112 -1.93 0.55 -7.78
CA LEU A 112 -2.09 -0.88 -7.99
C LEU A 112 -2.29 -1.14 -9.49
N TYR A 113 -1.25 -1.65 -10.15
CA TYR A 113 -1.25 -1.92 -11.59
C TYR A 113 -1.91 -3.25 -11.98
N SER A 114 -1.95 -4.20 -11.05
CA SER A 114 -2.57 -5.51 -11.27
C SER A 114 -2.90 -6.19 -9.94
N ASN A 115 -3.92 -7.05 -9.92
CA ASN A 115 -4.16 -7.96 -8.82
C ASN A 115 -3.38 -9.25 -9.06
N ASN A 116 -2.28 -9.45 -8.31
CA ASN A 116 -1.52 -10.71 -8.27
C ASN A 116 -1.93 -11.53 -7.03
N ASP A 117 -1.23 -12.64 -6.75
CA ASP A 117 -1.60 -13.55 -5.65
C ASP A 117 -1.66 -12.85 -4.28
N SER A 118 -0.67 -12.03 -3.94
CA SER A 118 -0.63 -11.28 -2.66
C SER A 118 -1.59 -10.09 -2.65
N PHE A 119 -1.78 -9.42 -3.78
CA PHE A 119 -2.72 -8.30 -3.95
C PHE A 119 -4.02 -8.75 -4.64
N SER A 120 -4.56 -9.89 -4.21
CA SER A 120 -5.83 -10.40 -4.73
C SER A 120 -7.00 -9.52 -4.27
N ILE A 121 -8.05 -9.43 -5.09
CA ILE A 121 -9.21 -8.59 -4.78
C ILE A 121 -9.85 -9.06 -3.48
N GLY A 122 -10.05 -8.14 -2.54
CA GLY A 122 -10.62 -8.44 -1.22
C GLY A 122 -9.59 -8.91 -0.18
N ALA A 123 -8.32 -9.09 -0.55
CA ALA A 123 -7.27 -9.40 0.42
C ALA A 123 -7.14 -8.27 1.46
N GLN A 124 -6.87 -8.63 2.71
CA GLN A 124 -6.66 -7.67 3.79
C GLN A 124 -5.37 -6.89 3.53
N ALA A 125 -5.46 -5.56 3.52
CA ALA A 125 -4.31 -4.68 3.50
C ALA A 125 -3.90 -4.27 4.92
N TYR A 126 -2.63 -3.93 5.06
CA TYR A 126 -2.04 -3.47 6.31
C TYR A 126 -1.17 -2.25 6.06
N ILE A 127 -0.96 -1.46 7.10
CA ILE A 127 0.10 -0.46 7.17
C ILE A 127 1.09 -0.90 8.24
N TRP A 128 2.36 -1.06 7.85
CA TRP A 128 3.45 -1.43 8.75
C TRP A 128 4.38 -0.23 8.95
N GLY A 129 4.41 0.31 10.17
CA GLY A 129 5.39 1.29 10.62
C GLY A 129 6.56 0.62 11.35
N TYR A 130 7.79 1.02 11.08
CA TYR A 130 8.98 0.40 11.67
C TYR A 130 10.22 1.31 11.65
N LEU A 131 11.16 1.02 12.56
CA LEU A 131 12.53 1.55 12.49
C LEU A 131 13.41 0.73 11.54
N ASP A 132 13.44 -0.59 11.73
CA ASP A 132 14.11 -1.56 10.85
C ASP A 132 13.27 -2.85 10.81
N LYS A 133 13.39 -3.70 9.79
CA LYS A 133 12.77 -5.05 9.81
C LYS A 133 13.75 -6.15 10.17
N ASP A 134 15.06 -5.86 10.18
CA ASP A 134 16.10 -6.79 10.60
C ASP A 134 16.13 -6.92 12.12
N LEU A 135 15.60 -8.05 12.62
CA LEU A 135 15.57 -8.38 14.04
C LEU A 135 16.98 -8.62 14.64
N SER A 136 18.03 -8.73 13.83
CA SER A 136 19.40 -8.90 14.34
C SER A 136 20.04 -7.60 14.84
N GLN A 137 19.40 -6.45 14.62
CA GLN A 137 19.90 -5.12 15.04
C GLN A 137 19.53 -4.75 16.49
N GLY A 138 18.73 -5.55 17.18
CA GLY A 138 18.46 -5.45 18.63
C GLY A 138 17.59 -4.31 19.15
N GLU A 139 17.42 -3.24 18.37
CA GLU A 139 16.62 -2.06 18.75
C GLU A 139 15.52 -1.76 17.72
N THR A 140 14.79 -2.80 17.28
CA THR A 140 13.70 -2.58 16.33
C THR A 140 12.35 -2.42 17.01
N GLU A 141 11.59 -1.44 16.53
CA GLU A 141 10.26 -1.11 17.02
C GLU A 141 9.27 -1.06 15.86
N TRP A 142 8.14 -1.75 16.00
CA TRP A 142 7.13 -1.92 14.96
C TRP A 142 5.75 -1.48 15.41
N ILE A 143 4.92 -1.09 14.44
CA ILE A 143 3.47 -1.08 14.53
C ILE A 143 2.91 -1.73 13.26
N LEU A 144 2.00 -2.68 13.39
CA LEU A 144 1.28 -3.26 12.26
C LEU A 144 -0.20 -3.07 12.48
N MET A 145 -0.82 -2.28 11.61
CA MET A 145 -2.21 -1.86 11.72
C MET A 145 -3.01 -2.37 10.53
N SER A 146 -4.29 -2.60 10.78
CA SER A 146 -5.26 -2.90 9.75
C SER A 146 -6.59 -2.22 10.05
N SER A 147 -7.55 -2.36 9.15
CA SER A 147 -8.95 -2.03 9.40
C SER A 147 -9.82 -2.99 8.58
N PRO A 148 -10.99 -3.42 9.08
CA PRO A 148 -11.90 -4.27 8.31
C PRO A 148 -12.32 -3.70 6.95
N ALA A 149 -12.22 -2.37 6.77
CA ALA A 149 -12.52 -1.70 5.50
C ALA A 149 -11.35 -1.68 4.51
N TRP A 150 -10.12 -1.99 4.95
CA TRP A 150 -8.93 -1.91 4.12
C TRP A 150 -8.71 -3.20 3.32
N THR A 151 -9.50 -3.38 2.27
CA THR A 151 -9.34 -4.52 1.37
C THR A 151 -8.77 -4.08 0.03
N ILE A 152 -7.90 -4.90 -0.56
CA ILE A 152 -7.31 -4.62 -1.88
C ILE A 152 -8.43 -4.52 -2.94
N PRO A 153 -8.54 -3.37 -3.65
CA PRO A 153 -9.54 -3.18 -4.69
C PRO A 153 -9.16 -3.93 -5.97
N ALA A 154 -10.10 -4.00 -6.91
CA ALA A 154 -9.76 -4.36 -8.28
C ALA A 154 -8.79 -3.33 -8.87
N ALA A 155 -7.73 -3.79 -9.53
CA ALA A 155 -6.73 -2.93 -10.17
C ALA A 155 -7.34 -2.03 -11.25
N ASN A 156 -8.48 -2.40 -11.82
CA ASN A 156 -9.24 -1.59 -12.76
C ASN A 156 -10.44 -0.86 -12.13
N SER A 157 -10.46 -0.72 -10.80
CA SER A 157 -11.53 -0.01 -10.10
C SER A 157 -11.62 1.44 -10.59
N PRO A 158 -12.81 1.92 -11.00
CA PRO A 158 -13.00 3.31 -11.42
C PRO A 158 -13.00 4.28 -10.23
N LEU A 159 -13.11 3.76 -8.99
CA LEU A 159 -13.11 4.55 -7.77
C LEU A 159 -11.80 4.32 -7.01
N PRO A 160 -11.15 5.39 -6.52
CA PRO A 160 -10.01 5.26 -5.64
C PRO A 160 -10.44 4.69 -4.28
N SER A 161 -9.53 3.99 -3.63
CA SER A 161 -9.68 3.54 -2.24
C SER A 161 -8.90 4.45 -1.30
N THR A 162 -9.33 4.54 -0.04
CA THR A 162 -8.64 5.32 0.99
C THR A 162 -8.46 4.49 2.23
N PHE A 163 -7.23 4.38 2.72
CA PHE A 163 -6.88 3.71 3.98
C PHE A 163 -6.33 4.75 4.96
N SER A 164 -7.15 5.23 5.89
CA SER A 164 -6.76 6.24 6.86
C SER A 164 -6.54 5.61 8.23
N VAL A 165 -5.43 5.90 8.91
CA VAL A 165 -5.18 5.42 10.29
C VAL A 165 -6.32 5.77 11.24
N SER A 166 -7.09 6.83 10.98
CA SER A 166 -8.31 7.17 11.74
C SER A 166 -9.41 6.09 11.69
N ASP A 167 -9.37 5.18 10.70
CA ASP A 167 -10.26 4.02 10.58
C ASP A 167 -9.84 2.83 11.46
N VAL A 168 -8.62 2.87 12.02
CA VAL A 168 -8.03 1.78 12.81
C VAL A 168 -8.58 1.82 14.23
N ARG A 169 -9.00 0.67 14.74
CA ARG A 169 -9.39 0.51 16.15
C ARG A 169 -8.30 -0.24 16.90
N VAL A 170 -8.31 -0.14 18.23
CA VAL A 170 -7.32 -0.78 19.10
C VAL A 170 -7.18 -2.28 18.81
N GLN A 171 -8.29 -2.99 18.55
CA GLN A 171 -8.27 -4.42 18.26
C GLN A 171 -7.78 -4.78 16.84
N ASP A 172 -7.61 -3.79 15.95
CA ASP A 172 -7.17 -4.00 14.58
C ASP A 172 -5.63 -3.83 14.44
N VAL A 173 -4.94 -3.63 15.57
CA VAL A 173 -3.49 -3.51 15.68
C VAL A 173 -2.90 -4.85 16.15
N LEU A 174 -1.95 -5.39 15.39
CA LEU A 174 -1.33 -6.69 15.68
C LEU A 174 -0.06 -6.54 16.54
N ILE A 175 0.66 -5.43 16.37
CA ILE A 175 1.81 -5.04 17.21
C ILE A 175 1.84 -3.51 17.31
N GLY A 176 2.32 -2.99 18.44
CA GLY A 176 2.17 -1.58 18.81
C GLY A 176 0.78 -1.29 19.35
N SER A 177 0.36 -0.02 19.32
CA SER A 177 -1.00 0.37 19.66
C SER A 177 -1.43 1.64 18.93
N VAL A 178 -2.74 1.84 18.82
CA VAL A 178 -3.32 3.13 18.47
C VAL A 178 -4.10 3.69 19.65
N GLY A 179 -4.13 5.01 19.78
CA GLY A 179 -4.99 5.65 20.77
C GLY A 179 -6.44 5.59 20.34
N GLY A 180 -7.30 5.05 21.20
CA GLY A 180 -8.75 5.14 21.00
C GLY A 180 -9.26 6.58 21.07
N PRO A 181 -10.56 6.81 20.81
CA PRO A 181 -11.15 8.14 20.88
C PRO A 181 -10.85 8.85 22.22
N GLY A 182 -10.22 10.02 22.18
CA GLY A 182 -9.80 10.78 23.36
C GLY A 182 -8.48 10.34 24.00
N GLY A 183 -7.73 9.45 23.35
CA GLY A 183 -6.38 9.07 23.74
C GLY A 183 -5.37 10.23 23.65
N SER A 184 -4.27 10.13 24.41
CA SER A 184 -3.20 11.14 24.42
C SER A 184 -2.18 10.97 23.29
N TYR A 185 -2.32 9.93 22.47
CA TYR A 185 -1.48 9.61 21.32
C TYR A 185 -2.34 8.97 20.22
N TYR A 186 -1.84 8.91 19.00
CA TYR A 186 -2.52 8.29 17.85
C TYR A 186 -1.92 6.94 17.51
N MET A 187 -0.60 6.85 17.40
CA MET A 187 0.14 5.61 17.20
C MET A 187 1.24 5.48 18.25
N GLN A 188 1.52 4.25 18.65
CA GLN A 188 2.67 3.91 19.48
C GLN A 188 3.32 2.65 18.92
N LEU A 189 4.63 2.68 18.68
CA LEU A 189 5.39 1.49 18.28
C LEU A 189 5.50 0.51 19.47
N ALA A 190 5.89 -0.73 19.22
CA ALA A 190 6.28 -1.68 20.25
C ALA A 190 7.66 -2.25 19.94
N THR A 191 8.46 -2.46 20.98
CA THR A 191 9.74 -3.15 20.88
C THR A 191 9.50 -4.57 20.40
N VAL A 192 10.27 -4.99 19.39
CA VAL A 192 10.22 -6.35 18.87
C VAL A 192 11.45 -7.09 19.40
N PRO A 193 11.27 -8.14 20.20
CA PRO A 193 12.40 -8.89 20.75
C PRO A 193 13.26 -9.50 19.64
N GLU A 194 14.57 -9.54 19.86
CA GLU A 194 15.45 -10.37 19.03
C GLU A 194 15.00 -11.85 19.14
N PRO A 195 15.07 -12.64 18.05
CA PRO A 195 14.85 -14.08 18.12
C PRO A 195 15.86 -14.67 19.12
N SER A 196 15.35 -15.14 20.25
CA SER A 196 16.20 -15.45 21.40
C SER A 196 17.21 -16.54 21.04
N THR A 197 18.48 -16.30 21.35
CA THR A 197 19.60 -17.26 21.25
C THR A 197 19.37 -18.60 21.98
N LEU A 198 18.27 -18.74 22.74
CA LEU A 198 17.80 -20.00 23.33
C LEU A 198 17.54 -21.11 22.28
N VAL A 199 17.11 -20.76 21.07
CA VAL A 199 16.96 -21.74 19.97
C VAL A 199 18.33 -22.26 19.50
N LEU A 200 19.35 -21.39 19.46
CA LEU A 200 20.74 -21.78 19.15
C LEU A 200 21.38 -22.60 20.27
N GLY A 201 21.08 -22.30 21.53
CA GLY A 201 21.56 -23.06 22.70
C GLY A 201 21.04 -24.50 22.74
N LEU A 202 19.77 -24.73 22.36
CA LEU A 202 19.17 -26.07 22.31
C LEU A 202 19.80 -26.96 21.22
N LEU A 203 20.19 -26.40 20.07
CA LEU A 203 20.88 -27.15 19.02
C LEU A 203 22.35 -27.46 19.39
N ALA A 204 23.05 -26.55 20.05
CA ALA A 204 24.41 -26.80 20.53
C ALA A 204 24.47 -27.83 21.68
N GLY A 205 23.46 -27.85 22.55
CA GLY A 205 23.35 -28.81 23.66
C GLY A 205 23.15 -30.26 23.20
N ILE A 206 22.38 -30.48 22.13
CA ILE A 206 22.16 -31.82 21.56
C ILE A 206 23.47 -32.36 20.93
N GLY A 207 24.23 -31.51 20.23
CA GLY A 207 25.52 -31.91 19.62
C GLY A 207 26.59 -32.35 20.64
N LEU A 208 26.63 -31.72 21.82
CA LEU A 208 27.56 -32.09 22.90
C LEU A 208 27.15 -33.37 23.64
N ALA A 209 25.85 -33.68 23.73
CA ALA A 209 25.37 -34.92 24.36
C ALA A 209 25.74 -36.19 23.55
N PHE A 210 25.85 -36.09 22.23
CA PHE A 210 26.27 -37.22 21.38
C PHE A 210 27.79 -37.41 21.27
N ARG A 211 28.62 -36.43 21.66
CA ARG A 211 30.08 -36.56 21.63
C ARG A 211 30.67 -37.31 22.82
N ARG A 212 29.94 -37.45 23.93
CA ARG A 212 30.39 -38.13 25.15
C ARG A 212 30.15 -39.65 25.19
N ARG A 213 29.60 -40.25 24.13
CA ARG A 213 29.27 -41.70 24.06
C ARG A 213 30.10 -42.50 23.03
N ARG A 214 31.29 -42.04 22.64
CA ARG A 214 32.27 -42.86 21.92
C ARG A 214 33.55 -42.99 22.72
#